data_AF-A0A517SKS5-F1
#
_entry.id   AF-A0A517SKS5-F1
#
_cell.length_a   1.000
_cell.length_b   1.000
_cell.length_c   1.000
_cell.angle_alpha   90.00
_cell.angle_beta   90.00
_cell.angle_gamma   90.00
#
_symmetry.space_group_name_H-M   'P 1'
#
loop_
_entity.id
_entity.type
_entity.pdbx_description
1 polymer ?
#
loop_
_entity_poly.entity_id
_entity_poly.type
_entity_poly.pdbx_seq_one_letter_code
_entity_poly.pdbx_strand_id
1 'polypeptide(L)'
;MRAIFETYAGNPAHTLPKHDATERLFTHGRNLVLALPSTPFSADSFNCIHDDIPKVVLYILKHEQLHRQLNESRRELRTLQENAPPSNDAILAAMLDGLGAPTDRLTDSQRREALKPIVAKYADSFKHLGAGRRMKQDGASPLLQALYVTNAADQLRADFAAMNRADDAPAHREKIDDATKRIAKVEKQIADHVAFSLLNFRAGQLPTMFRGTPRHGLASQFAMRSDTDNCAIGVRILEDFAKTWRTVAGHHPEEVTVHGVAISSLPPARRVVWRKAYELMNLEPATRKPLYQPRCEPKTAGDKAYKAHVWGAL
;
A
#
# COMPACT_ATOMS: atom_id res chain seq x y z
N MET A 1 -38.60 21.70 -30.43
CA MET A 1 -37.23 22.15 -30.75
C MET A 1 -37.01 22.17 -32.27
N ARG A 2 -37.73 23.04 -32.99
CA ARG A 2 -37.57 23.24 -34.44
C ARG A 2 -37.95 24.67 -34.86
N ALA A 3 -37.76 25.64 -33.96
CA ALA A 3 -38.17 27.04 -34.14
C ALA A 3 -37.14 28.06 -33.59
N ILE A 4 -35.89 27.64 -33.36
CA ILE A 4 -34.79 28.54 -32.93
C ILE A 4 -33.64 28.53 -33.96
N PHE A 5 -33.82 27.84 -35.09
CA PHE A 5 -32.76 27.68 -36.11
C PHE A 5 -32.90 28.59 -37.34
N GLU A 6 -33.88 29.50 -37.39
CA GLU A 6 -34.14 30.31 -38.59
C GLU A 6 -33.80 31.81 -38.46
N THR A 7 -33.21 32.28 -37.37
CA THR A 7 -32.98 33.73 -37.18
C THR A 7 -31.55 34.23 -37.39
N TYR A 8 -30.64 33.42 -37.94
CA TYR A 8 -29.25 33.86 -38.20
C TYR A 8 -28.69 33.41 -39.55
N ALA A 9 -29.53 33.41 -40.59
CA ALA A 9 -29.08 33.36 -41.97
C ALA A 9 -29.39 34.71 -42.64
N GLY A 10 -28.41 35.62 -42.65
CA GLY A 10 -28.43 36.79 -43.54
C GLY A 10 -28.02 38.12 -42.92
N ASN A 11 -26.72 38.35 -42.69
CA ASN A 11 -26.12 39.67 -42.90
C ASN A 11 -24.57 39.57 -42.97
N PRO A 12 -23.92 39.88 -44.12
CA PRO A 12 -22.48 39.80 -44.30
C PRO A 12 -21.82 41.17 -44.07
N ALA A 13 -21.80 41.66 -42.83
CA ALA A 13 -20.98 42.81 -42.46
C ALA A 13 -20.87 42.88 -40.94
N HIS A 14 -19.82 42.31 -40.37
CA HIS A 14 -19.11 42.79 -39.17
C HIS A 14 -18.02 41.76 -38.83
N THR A 15 -16.79 42.08 -39.21
CA THR A 15 -15.58 41.46 -38.67
C THR A 15 -15.46 41.79 -37.18
N LEU A 16 -15.73 40.82 -36.31
CA LEU A 16 -15.48 40.90 -34.87
C LEU A 16 -13.99 40.65 -34.54
N PRO A 17 -13.43 41.31 -33.50
CA PRO A 17 -12.01 41.21 -33.14
C PRO A 17 -11.63 39.82 -32.62
N LYS A 18 -10.38 39.39 -32.90
CA LYS A 18 -9.78 38.10 -32.52
C LYS A 18 -9.65 37.82 -31.00
N HIS A 19 -10.29 38.60 -30.13
CA HIS A 19 -10.17 38.44 -28.68
C HIS A 19 -11.33 37.66 -28.01
N ASP A 20 -12.39 37.31 -28.76
CA ASP A 20 -13.58 36.62 -28.23
C ASP A 20 -13.66 35.11 -28.56
N ALA A 21 -12.66 34.54 -29.24
CA ALA A 21 -12.63 33.10 -29.53
C ALA A 21 -12.19 32.25 -28.32
N THR A 22 -11.46 32.84 -27.37
CA THR A 22 -10.95 32.15 -26.18
C THR A 22 -11.99 31.98 -25.08
N GLU A 23 -12.96 32.90 -24.98
CA GLU A 23 -14.06 32.80 -24.00
C GLU A 23 -15.09 31.72 -24.37
N ARG A 24 -15.33 31.49 -25.67
CA ARG A 24 -16.28 30.47 -26.13
C ARG A 24 -15.76 29.03 -26.03
N LEU A 25 -14.44 28.83 -26.07
CA LEU A 25 -13.83 27.54 -25.74
C LEU A 25 -13.92 27.21 -24.24
N PHE A 26 -13.94 28.23 -23.37
CA PHE A 26 -14.17 28.06 -21.93
C PHE A 26 -15.64 27.74 -21.60
N THR A 27 -16.60 28.21 -22.40
CA THR A 27 -18.02 27.89 -22.18
C THR A 27 -18.42 26.52 -22.73
N HIS A 28 -17.76 26.02 -23.79
CA HIS A 28 -18.05 24.68 -24.34
C HIS A 28 -17.30 23.54 -23.65
N GLY A 29 -16.17 23.80 -22.98
CA GLY A 29 -15.52 22.82 -22.10
C GLY A 29 -16.30 22.54 -20.81
N ARG A 30 -17.25 23.42 -20.44
CA ARG A 30 -18.07 23.29 -19.23
C ARG A 30 -19.25 22.31 -19.38
N ASN A 31 -19.60 21.93 -20.61
CA ASN A 31 -20.72 21.02 -20.88
C ASN A 31 -20.30 19.55 -21.13
N LEU A 32 -19.00 19.24 -21.07
CA LEU A 32 -18.48 17.87 -21.21
C LEU A 32 -17.92 17.27 -19.91
N VAL A 33 -18.09 17.98 -18.78
CA VAL A 33 -17.86 17.48 -17.41
C VAL A 33 -19.18 17.48 -16.62
N LEU A 34 -20.28 17.14 -17.29
CA LEU A 34 -21.58 16.91 -16.66
C LEU A 34 -22.02 15.47 -16.91
N ALA A 35 -21.27 14.54 -16.33
CA ALA A 35 -21.68 13.15 -16.10
C ALA A 35 -21.20 12.64 -14.73
N LEU A 36 -21.06 13.54 -13.74
CA LEU A 36 -20.94 13.19 -12.32
C LEU A 36 -21.76 14.22 -11.51
N PRO A 37 -22.50 13.80 -10.48
CA PRO A 37 -23.35 14.70 -9.72
C PRO A 37 -22.48 15.46 -8.71
N SER A 38 -22.04 16.67 -9.07
CA SER A 38 -21.61 17.65 -8.07
C SER A 38 -21.70 19.05 -8.63
N THR A 39 -22.57 19.84 -8.01
CA THR A 39 -22.70 21.29 -8.18
C THR A 39 -21.33 21.99 -8.17
N PRO A 40 -21.16 23.08 -8.94
CA PRO A 40 -19.91 23.81 -9.03
C PRO A 40 -19.61 24.49 -7.69
N PHE A 41 -18.57 24.02 -7.02
CA PHE A 41 -18.02 24.66 -5.81
C PHE A 41 -17.65 26.12 -6.15
N SER A 42 -18.26 27.08 -5.44
CA SER A 42 -17.83 28.48 -5.54
C SER A 42 -16.43 28.61 -4.93
N ALA A 43 -15.61 29.47 -5.52
CA ALA A 43 -14.20 29.68 -5.18
C ALA A 43 -13.94 30.06 -3.69
N ASP A 44 -14.99 30.42 -2.93
CA ASP A 44 -14.92 30.78 -1.52
C ASP A 44 -15.12 29.60 -0.55
N SER A 45 -15.46 28.41 -1.05
CA SER A 45 -15.84 27.27 -0.22
C SER A 45 -14.67 26.73 0.63
N PHE A 46 -13.42 27.03 0.28
CA PHE A 46 -12.21 26.59 1.00
C PHE A 46 -11.60 27.63 1.95
N ASN A 47 -12.36 28.66 2.34
CA ASN A 47 -11.94 29.65 3.36
C ASN A 47 -11.50 29.07 4.71
N CYS A 48 -11.80 27.81 5.03
CA CYS A 48 -11.29 27.13 6.23
C CYS A 48 -9.85 26.58 6.13
N ILE A 49 -9.26 26.54 4.92
CA ILE A 49 -7.88 26.06 4.68
C ILE A 49 -6.96 27.22 4.25
N HIS A 50 -7.52 28.35 3.82
CA HIS A 50 -6.78 29.39 3.07
C HIS A 50 -5.68 30.14 3.84
N ASP A 51 -5.79 30.33 5.16
CA ASP A 51 -4.80 31.11 5.91
C ASP A 51 -3.63 30.25 6.44
N ASP A 52 -3.76 28.92 6.42
CA ASP A 52 -2.79 27.98 7.02
C ASP A 52 -2.48 26.76 6.12
N ILE A 53 -2.60 26.93 4.79
CA ILE A 53 -2.31 25.88 3.79
C ILE A 53 -0.94 25.19 4.02
N PRO A 54 0.16 25.92 4.31
CA PRO A 54 1.44 25.28 4.59
C PRO A 54 1.39 24.37 5.82
N LYS A 55 0.61 24.71 6.86
CA LYS A 55 0.45 23.85 8.05
C LYS A 55 -0.31 22.58 7.71
N VAL A 56 -1.38 22.70 6.92
CA VAL A 56 -2.15 21.56 6.40
C VAL A 56 -1.26 20.63 5.59
N VAL A 57 -0.43 21.18 4.70
CA VAL A 57 0.55 20.41 3.93
C VAL A 57 1.55 19.71 4.84
N LEU A 58 2.13 20.40 5.82
CA LEU A 58 3.07 19.80 6.77
C LEU A 58 2.40 18.66 7.57
N TYR A 59 1.14 18.85 7.98
CA TYR A 59 0.35 17.82 8.63
C TYR A 59 0.21 16.57 7.74
N ILE A 60 -0.18 16.76 6.47
CA ILE A 60 -0.35 15.67 5.49
C ILE A 60 0.98 14.93 5.29
N LEU A 61 2.07 15.66 5.04
CA LEU A 61 3.39 15.06 4.81
C LEU A 61 3.86 14.25 6.03
N LYS A 62 3.62 14.76 7.24
CA LYS A 62 3.91 14.04 8.47
C LYS A 62 3.06 12.79 8.62
N HIS A 63 1.77 12.86 8.28
CA HIS A 63 0.86 11.72 8.31
C HIS A 63 1.33 10.61 7.35
N GLU A 64 1.64 10.99 6.10
CA GLU A 64 2.17 10.07 5.08
C GLU A 64 3.53 9.48 5.48
N GLN A 65 4.40 10.27 6.11
CA GLN A 65 5.68 9.80 6.62
C GLN A 65 5.49 8.74 7.71
N LEU A 66 4.62 8.99 8.70
CA LEU A 66 4.36 8.05 9.79
C LEU A 66 3.77 6.74 9.27
N HIS A 67 2.84 6.79 8.31
CA HIS A 67 2.29 5.58 7.70
C HIS A 67 3.32 4.79 6.89
N ARG A 68 4.24 5.48 6.18
CA ARG A 68 5.38 4.81 5.52
C ARG A 68 6.28 4.11 6.53
N GLN A 69 6.68 4.81 7.59
CA GLN A 69 7.49 4.24 8.69
C GLN A 69 6.81 3.02 9.32
N LEU A 70 5.50 3.09 9.60
CA LEU A 70 4.74 1.97 10.15
C LEU A 70 4.77 0.75 9.22
N ASN A 71 4.56 0.95 7.92
CA ASN A 71 4.56 -0.13 6.95
C ASN A 71 5.95 -0.75 6.78
N GLU A 72 7.01 0.06 6.79
CA GLU A 72 8.40 -0.40 6.76
C GLU A 72 8.74 -1.23 8.01
N SER A 73 8.42 -0.73 9.21
CA SER A 73 8.65 -1.47 10.46
C SER A 73 7.84 -2.78 10.53
N ARG A 74 6.60 -2.79 10.01
CA ARG A 74 5.80 -4.02 9.92
C ARG A 74 6.38 -5.04 8.94
N ARG A 75 6.96 -4.59 7.83
CA ARG A 75 7.68 -5.47 6.88
C ARG A 75 8.93 -6.05 7.55
N GLU A 76 9.72 -5.21 8.20
CA GLU A 76 10.92 -5.63 8.95
C GLU A 76 10.56 -6.69 10.01
N LEU A 77 9.54 -6.45 10.82
CA LEU A 77 9.06 -7.42 11.81
C LEU A 77 8.68 -8.76 11.16
N ARG A 78 7.97 -8.71 10.03
CA ARG A 78 7.56 -9.92 9.30
C ARG A 78 8.78 -10.70 8.78
N THR A 79 9.75 -10.01 8.20
CA THR A 79 11.03 -10.59 7.77
C THR A 79 11.79 -11.20 8.95
N LEU A 80 11.82 -10.54 10.12
CA LEU A 80 12.46 -11.08 11.31
C LEU A 80 11.74 -12.35 11.81
N GLN A 81 10.41 -12.36 11.81
CA GLN A 81 9.63 -13.54 12.21
C GLN A 81 9.83 -14.72 11.26
N GLU A 82 9.85 -14.47 9.94
CA GLU A 82 10.06 -15.50 8.92
C GLU A 82 11.48 -16.09 8.95
N ASN A 83 12.49 -15.28 9.29
CA ASN A 83 13.89 -15.70 9.36
C ASN A 83 14.37 -16.01 10.78
N ALA A 84 13.46 -16.34 11.70
CA ALA A 84 13.82 -16.68 13.07
C ALA A 84 14.69 -17.95 13.10
N PRO A 85 15.94 -17.89 13.61
CA PRO A 85 16.74 -19.09 13.75
C PRO A 85 16.10 -20.03 14.77
N PRO A 86 16.11 -21.35 14.53
CA PRO A 86 15.65 -22.31 15.53
C PRO A 86 16.58 -22.26 16.74
N SER A 87 16.01 -22.22 17.95
CA SER A 87 16.81 -22.30 19.17
C SER A 87 17.46 -23.67 19.31
N ASN A 88 18.53 -23.75 20.09
CA ASN A 88 19.20 -25.02 20.36
C ASN A 88 18.23 -26.05 20.95
N ASP A 89 17.30 -25.63 21.80
CA ASP A 89 16.23 -26.48 22.35
C ASP A 89 15.30 -27.03 21.27
N ALA A 90 14.91 -26.20 20.30
CA ALA A 90 14.04 -26.63 19.20
C ALA A 90 14.75 -27.62 18.27
N ILE A 91 16.04 -27.42 18.03
CA ILE A 91 16.88 -28.35 17.26
C ILE A 91 16.99 -29.68 18.00
N LEU A 92 17.32 -29.66 19.30
CA LEU A 92 17.43 -30.86 20.11
C LEU A 92 16.10 -31.61 20.20
N ALA A 93 14.98 -30.90 20.36
CA ALA A 93 13.65 -31.50 20.34
C ALA A 93 13.34 -32.20 19.00
N ALA A 94 13.62 -31.55 17.88
CA ALA A 94 13.43 -32.15 16.55
C ALA A 94 14.33 -33.38 16.32
N MET A 95 15.59 -33.35 16.80
CA MET A 95 16.49 -34.50 16.75
C MET A 95 15.99 -35.66 17.61
N LEU A 96 15.44 -35.37 18.79
CA LEU A 96 14.84 -36.36 19.68
C LEU A 96 13.56 -36.96 19.09
N ASP A 97 12.71 -36.14 18.47
CA ASP A 97 11.51 -36.62 17.75
C ASP A 97 11.88 -37.53 16.57
N GLY A 98 12.98 -37.22 15.86
CA GLY A 98 13.52 -38.05 14.79
C GLY A 98 14.02 -39.44 15.25
N LEU A 99 14.33 -39.61 16.54
CA LEU A 99 14.68 -40.92 17.12
C LEU A 99 13.44 -41.79 17.41
N GLY A 100 12.24 -41.23 17.34
CA GLY A 100 10.98 -41.91 17.68
C GLY A 100 10.70 -41.95 19.19
N ALA A 101 9.57 -42.55 19.58
CA ALA A 101 9.15 -42.59 20.98
C ALA A 101 10.18 -43.37 21.83
N PRO A 102 10.70 -42.78 22.92
CA PRO A 102 11.50 -43.54 23.87
C PRO A 102 10.64 -44.67 24.42
N THR A 103 11.09 -45.92 24.31
CA THR A 103 10.58 -46.97 25.19
C THR A 103 10.91 -46.56 26.63
N ASP A 104 10.04 -46.88 27.58
CA ASP A 104 10.28 -46.56 29.00
C ASP A 104 11.72 -46.90 29.40
N ARG A 105 12.35 -46.05 30.22
CA ARG A 105 13.72 -46.26 30.72
C ARG A 105 13.79 -47.58 31.50
N LEU A 106 14.05 -48.68 30.78
CA LEU A 106 14.33 -49.97 31.36
C LEU A 106 15.68 -49.87 32.07
N THR A 107 15.74 -50.28 33.33
CA THR A 107 17.01 -50.51 34.02
C THR A 107 17.83 -51.54 33.24
N ASP A 108 19.14 -51.61 33.47
CA ASP A 108 20.00 -52.60 32.80
C ASP A 108 19.50 -54.04 32.95
N SER A 109 18.87 -54.39 34.08
CA SER A 109 18.25 -55.71 34.24
C SER A 109 17.00 -55.85 33.37
N GLN A 110 16.11 -54.85 33.36
CA GLN A 110 14.89 -54.86 32.56
C GLN A 110 15.20 -54.86 31.05
N ARG A 111 16.27 -54.17 30.62
CA ARG A 111 16.76 -54.17 29.24
C ARG A 111 17.26 -55.54 28.81
N ARG A 112 18.04 -56.20 29.67
CA ARG A 112 18.51 -57.59 29.43
C ARG A 112 17.34 -58.56 29.37
N GLU A 113 16.35 -58.43 30.25
CA GLU A 113 15.13 -59.25 30.20
C GLU A 113 14.33 -59.03 28.92
N ALA A 114 14.12 -57.77 28.51
CA ALA A 114 13.40 -57.44 27.28
C ALA A 114 14.18 -57.80 25.99
N LEU A 115 15.52 -57.90 26.05
CA LEU A 115 16.36 -58.35 24.93
C LEU A 115 16.24 -59.86 24.68
N LYS A 116 16.01 -60.68 25.70
CA LYS A 116 15.91 -62.16 25.58
C LYS A 116 14.94 -62.62 24.49
N PRO A 117 13.67 -62.16 24.43
CA PRO A 117 12.75 -62.60 23.37
C PRO A 117 13.14 -62.10 21.97
N ILE A 118 13.86 -60.97 21.86
CA ILE A 118 14.33 -60.41 20.59
C ILE A 118 15.49 -61.24 20.04
N VAL A 119 16.44 -61.60 20.90
CA VAL A 119 17.58 -62.48 20.55
C VAL A 119 17.07 -63.87 20.14
N ALA A 120 16.05 -64.41 20.81
CA ALA A 120 15.45 -65.68 20.43
C ALA A 120 14.84 -65.64 19.01
N LYS A 121 14.18 -64.53 18.62
CA LYS A 121 13.65 -64.34 17.26
C LYS A 121 14.76 -64.25 16.20
N TYR A 122 15.84 -63.56 16.51
CA TYR A 122 17.01 -63.52 15.62
C TYR A 122 17.66 -64.89 15.48
N ALA A 123 17.90 -65.61 16.59
CA ALA A 123 18.44 -66.97 16.58
C ALA A 123 17.56 -67.93 15.76
N ASP A 124 16.25 -67.82 15.88
CA ASP A 124 15.31 -68.62 15.08
C ASP A 124 15.35 -68.26 13.59
N SER A 125 15.53 -66.98 13.23
CA SER A 125 15.68 -66.55 11.83
C SER A 125 16.87 -67.23 11.13
N PHE A 126 17.93 -67.58 11.86
CA PHE A 126 19.12 -68.23 11.29
C PHE A 126 18.89 -69.68 10.90
N LYS A 127 17.83 -70.34 11.40
CA LYS A 127 17.38 -71.66 10.93
C LYS A 127 16.74 -71.61 9.54
N HIS A 128 16.49 -70.41 9.02
CA HIS A 128 15.92 -70.18 7.70
C HIS A 128 16.95 -69.51 6.77
N LEU A 129 16.73 -69.64 5.46
CA LEU A 129 17.55 -69.04 4.41
C LEU A 129 16.72 -68.08 3.54
N GLY A 130 17.39 -67.12 2.91
CA GLY A 130 16.77 -66.20 1.94
C GLY A 130 15.64 -65.36 2.53
N ALA A 131 14.50 -65.32 1.82
CA ALA A 131 13.35 -64.48 2.17
C ALA A 131 12.74 -64.80 3.55
N GLY A 132 12.73 -66.08 3.96
CA GLY A 132 12.20 -66.49 5.26
C GLY A 132 13.04 -65.98 6.44
N ARG A 133 14.35 -65.83 6.26
CA ARG A 133 15.23 -65.20 7.25
C ARG A 133 14.95 -63.71 7.35
N ARG A 134 14.89 -63.01 6.21
CA ARG A 134 14.61 -61.57 6.16
C ARG A 134 13.29 -61.23 6.83
N MET A 135 12.21 -61.92 6.48
CA MET A 135 10.89 -61.67 7.05
C MET A 135 10.87 -61.80 8.60
N LYS A 136 11.60 -62.76 9.16
CA LYS A 136 11.73 -62.93 10.62
C LYS A 136 12.60 -61.86 11.28
N GLN A 137 13.65 -61.41 10.59
CA GLN A 137 14.49 -60.31 11.05
C GLN A 137 13.76 -58.96 10.96
N ASP A 138 12.97 -58.74 9.92
CA ASP A 138 12.16 -57.54 9.73
C ASP A 138 11.08 -57.41 10.81
N GLY A 139 10.54 -58.54 11.30
CA GLY A 139 9.62 -58.57 12.45
C GLY A 139 10.29 -58.38 13.82
N ALA A 140 11.61 -58.49 13.93
CA ALA A 140 12.37 -58.36 15.18
C ALA A 140 13.17 -57.06 15.28
N SER A 141 13.59 -56.49 14.14
CA SER A 141 14.43 -55.28 14.05
C SER A 141 13.76 -54.04 14.69
N PRO A 142 12.45 -53.76 14.50
CA PRO A 142 11.80 -52.60 15.13
C PRO A 142 11.80 -52.68 16.66
N LEU A 143 11.68 -53.90 17.22
CA LEU A 143 11.72 -54.12 18.68
C LEU A 143 13.12 -53.91 19.24
N LEU A 144 14.15 -54.30 18.50
CA LEU A 144 15.55 -54.06 18.87
C LEU A 144 15.89 -52.56 18.80
N GLN A 145 15.45 -51.86 17.76
CA GLN A 145 15.59 -50.41 17.64
C GLN A 145 14.90 -49.71 18.81
N ALA A 146 13.64 -50.05 19.07
CA ALA A 146 12.88 -49.50 20.19
C ALA A 146 13.60 -49.70 21.55
N LEU A 147 14.30 -50.83 21.76
CA LEU A 147 15.00 -51.14 23.01
C LEU A 147 16.25 -50.28 23.29
N TYR A 148 16.92 -49.79 22.24
CA TYR A 148 18.19 -49.04 22.36
C TYR A 148 18.05 -47.54 22.03
N VAL A 149 16.89 -47.09 21.55
CA VAL A 149 16.57 -45.66 21.32
C VAL A 149 16.71 -44.80 22.60
N THR A 150 16.41 -45.33 23.78
CA THR A 150 16.54 -44.57 25.05
C THR A 150 17.98 -44.26 25.45
N ASN A 151 18.91 -45.21 25.27
CA ASN A 151 20.34 -44.94 25.49
C ASN A 151 20.89 -43.96 24.44
N ALA A 152 20.38 -44.01 23.21
CA ALA A 152 20.75 -43.08 22.15
C ALA A 152 20.24 -41.64 22.43
N ALA A 153 19.06 -41.48 23.02
CA ALA A 153 18.50 -40.17 23.34
C ALA A 153 19.25 -39.44 24.49
N ASP A 154 19.61 -40.16 25.56
CA ASP A 154 20.39 -39.58 26.67
C ASP A 154 21.83 -39.27 26.24
N GLN A 155 22.44 -40.14 25.43
CA GLN A 155 23.75 -39.87 24.83
C GLN A 155 23.68 -38.67 23.87
N LEU A 156 22.65 -38.57 23.03
CA LEU A 156 22.44 -37.43 22.13
C LEU A 156 22.33 -36.11 22.90
N ARG A 157 21.61 -36.08 24.03
CA ARG A 157 21.53 -34.88 24.89
C ARG A 157 22.90 -34.48 25.44
N ALA A 158 23.68 -35.45 25.90
CA ALA A 158 25.03 -35.21 26.42
C ALA A 158 25.98 -34.71 25.32
N ASP A 159 25.96 -35.35 24.15
CA ASP A 159 26.78 -34.97 23.01
C ASP A 159 26.40 -33.58 22.49
N PHE A 160 25.10 -33.27 22.39
CA PHE A 160 24.59 -31.96 21.96
C PHE A 160 24.99 -30.85 22.94
N ALA A 161 24.93 -31.11 24.26
CA ALA A 161 25.41 -30.18 25.27
C ALA A 161 26.93 -29.94 25.18
N ALA A 162 27.71 -31.00 24.91
CA ALA A 162 29.16 -30.93 24.77
C ALA A 162 29.61 -30.13 23.53
N MET A 163 28.78 -30.04 22.48
CA MET A 163 29.09 -29.25 21.28
C MET A 163 29.15 -27.74 21.52
N ASN A 164 28.58 -27.23 22.63
CA ASN A 164 28.62 -25.81 23.01
C ASN A 164 28.28 -24.84 21.86
N ARG A 165 27.22 -25.15 21.11
CA ARG A 165 26.76 -24.35 19.98
C ARG A 165 26.22 -23.01 20.45
N ALA A 166 26.64 -21.91 19.81
CA ALA A 166 26.05 -20.59 20.05
C ALA A 166 24.55 -20.59 19.71
N ASP A 167 23.72 -20.07 20.62
CA ASP A 167 22.28 -19.90 20.40
C ASP A 167 22.00 -18.44 20.04
N ASP A 168 21.72 -18.18 18.76
CA ASP A 168 21.38 -16.85 18.25
C ASP A 168 19.89 -16.50 18.45
N ALA A 169 19.05 -17.47 18.86
CA ALA A 169 17.61 -17.27 19.00
C ALA A 169 17.24 -16.22 20.06
N PRO A 170 17.90 -16.12 21.23
CA PRO A 170 17.62 -15.05 22.21
C PRO A 170 17.89 -13.65 21.64
N ALA A 171 19.04 -13.46 20.98
CA ALA A 171 19.39 -12.18 20.37
C ALA A 171 18.43 -11.82 19.22
N HIS A 172 17.93 -12.82 18.48
CA HIS A 172 16.93 -12.60 17.44
C HIS A 172 15.54 -12.25 18.01
N ARG A 173 15.15 -12.87 19.13
CA ARG A 173 13.91 -12.52 19.86
C ARG A 173 13.96 -11.08 20.37
N GLU A 174 15.10 -10.64 20.88
CA GLU A 174 15.28 -9.23 21.30
C GLU A 174 15.06 -8.25 20.13
N LYS A 175 15.57 -8.57 18.93
CA LYS A 175 15.31 -7.77 17.72
C LYS A 175 13.83 -7.70 17.35
N ILE A 176 13.11 -8.82 17.50
CA ILE A 176 11.66 -8.89 17.28
C ILE A 176 10.92 -8.02 18.31
N ASP A 177 11.31 -8.08 19.58
CA ASP A 177 10.71 -7.26 20.63
C ASP A 177 10.96 -5.77 20.39
N ASP A 178 12.17 -5.40 19.98
CA ASP A 178 12.51 -4.02 19.66
C ASP A 178 11.81 -3.50 18.40
N ALA A 179 11.65 -4.32 17.37
CA ALA A 179 10.80 -4.00 16.22
C ALA A 179 9.33 -3.79 16.64
N THR A 180 8.82 -4.63 17.56
CA THR A 180 7.46 -4.52 18.08
C THR A 180 7.26 -3.24 18.88
N LYS A 181 8.21 -2.86 19.76
CA LYS A 181 8.20 -1.59 20.50
C LYS A 181 8.24 -0.39 19.54
N ARG A 182 9.03 -0.46 18.46
CA ARG A 182 9.09 0.59 17.43
C ARG A 182 7.72 0.77 16.74
N ILE A 183 7.06 -0.32 16.36
CA ILE A 183 5.70 -0.28 15.78
C ILE A 183 4.73 0.41 16.74
N ALA A 184 4.68 -0.02 17.99
CA ALA A 184 3.77 0.57 18.99
C ALA A 184 4.03 2.07 19.19
N LYS A 185 5.30 2.50 19.16
CA LYS A 185 5.66 3.92 19.22
C LYS A 185 5.13 4.70 18.02
N VAL A 186 5.28 4.19 16.80
CA VAL A 186 4.78 4.85 15.58
C VAL A 186 3.25 4.89 15.57
N GLU A 187 2.58 3.80 15.98
CA GLU A 187 1.12 3.76 16.09
C GLU A 187 0.59 4.82 17.07
N LYS A 188 1.26 4.99 18.22
CA LYS A 188 0.95 6.07 19.15
C LYS A 188 1.13 7.45 18.50
N GLN A 189 2.24 7.67 17.81
CA GLN A 189 2.48 8.93 17.10
C GLN A 189 1.41 9.21 16.04
N ILE A 190 0.93 8.19 15.34
CA ILE A 190 -0.19 8.33 14.39
C ILE A 190 -1.46 8.72 15.13
N ALA A 191 -1.79 8.05 16.24
CA ALA A 191 -2.98 8.38 17.03
C ALA A 191 -2.95 9.82 17.53
N ASP A 192 -1.82 10.26 18.10
CA ASP A 192 -1.61 11.63 18.55
C ASP A 192 -1.76 12.61 17.37
N HIS A 193 -1.15 12.31 16.22
CA HIS A 193 -1.25 13.13 15.00
C HIS A 193 -2.70 13.23 14.50
N VAL A 194 -3.42 12.11 14.45
CA VAL A 194 -4.84 12.06 14.05
C VAL A 194 -5.71 12.89 14.99
N ALA A 195 -5.44 12.90 16.29
CA ALA A 195 -6.17 13.74 17.25
C ALA A 195 -6.02 15.24 16.95
N PHE A 196 -4.89 15.66 16.40
CA PHE A 196 -4.66 17.05 15.98
C PHE A 196 -5.25 17.41 14.60
N SER A 197 -5.80 16.44 13.85
CA SER A 197 -6.35 16.66 12.51
C SER A 197 -7.36 17.81 12.46
N LEU A 198 -8.24 17.89 13.46
CA LEU A 198 -9.31 18.89 13.51
C LEU A 198 -8.78 20.32 13.70
N LEU A 199 -7.59 20.50 14.28
CA LEU A 199 -6.97 21.82 14.44
C LEU A 199 -6.60 22.46 13.10
N ASN A 200 -6.50 21.66 12.03
CA ASN A 200 -6.28 22.16 10.68
C ASN A 200 -7.56 22.75 10.06
N PHE A 201 -8.69 22.71 10.78
CA PHE A 201 -9.95 23.27 10.34
C PHE A 201 -10.41 24.38 11.28
N ARG A 202 -11.16 25.33 10.73
CA ARG A 202 -11.67 26.49 11.47
C ARG A 202 -12.44 26.04 12.72
N ALA A 203 -12.07 26.58 13.89
CA ALA A 203 -12.71 26.27 15.17
C ALA A 203 -12.87 24.75 15.47
N GLY A 204 -12.02 23.89 14.91
CA GLY A 204 -12.07 22.44 15.16
C GLY A 204 -13.24 21.70 14.50
N GLN A 205 -14.06 22.33 13.66
CA GLN A 205 -15.15 21.62 12.97
C GLN A 205 -14.72 21.20 11.55
N LEU A 206 -15.30 20.11 11.05
CA LEU A 206 -15.03 19.61 9.70
C LEU A 206 -15.33 20.69 8.65
N PRO A 207 -14.52 20.82 7.58
CA PRO A 207 -14.74 21.78 6.50
C PRO A 207 -16.16 21.73 5.94
N THR A 208 -16.70 20.53 5.84
CA THR A 208 -18.00 20.17 5.31
C THR A 208 -19.17 20.55 6.21
N MET A 209 -18.98 20.51 7.53
CA MET A 209 -19.97 21.01 8.50
C MET A 209 -20.13 22.53 8.40
N PHE A 210 -19.08 23.25 7.97
CA PHE A 210 -19.18 24.66 7.60
C PHE A 210 -19.67 24.91 6.17
N ARG A 211 -19.60 23.91 5.28
CA ARG A 211 -19.99 23.99 3.86
C ARG A 211 -21.37 23.41 3.56
N GLY A 212 -22.11 23.00 4.59
CA GLY A 212 -23.49 22.49 4.47
C GLY A 212 -23.63 21.01 4.10
N THR A 213 -22.54 20.23 4.02
CA THR A 213 -22.63 18.77 3.84
C THR A 213 -22.70 18.10 5.21
N PRO A 214 -23.76 17.32 5.51
CA PRO A 214 -23.90 16.67 6.80
C PRO A 214 -22.86 15.55 6.97
N ARG A 215 -22.46 15.29 8.22
CA ARG A 215 -21.43 14.29 8.58
C ARG A 215 -21.68 12.91 7.96
N HIS A 216 -22.92 12.42 7.99
CA HIS A 216 -23.26 11.10 7.46
C HIS A 216 -23.03 11.00 5.94
N GLY A 217 -23.24 12.09 5.20
CA GLY A 217 -22.98 12.14 3.76
C GLY A 217 -21.50 11.96 3.43
N LEU A 218 -20.61 12.47 4.29
CA LEU A 218 -19.16 12.34 4.11
C LEU A 218 -18.65 10.97 4.50
N ALA A 219 -19.17 10.42 5.59
CA ALA A 219 -18.87 9.05 5.96
C ALA A 219 -19.23 8.12 4.79
N SER A 220 -20.40 8.32 4.17
CA SER A 220 -20.78 7.58 2.97
C SER A 220 -19.84 7.82 1.79
N GLN A 221 -19.43 9.07 1.51
CA GLN A 221 -18.53 9.41 0.41
C GLN A 221 -17.17 8.72 0.53
N PHE A 222 -16.63 8.63 1.75
CA PHE A 222 -15.37 7.96 2.04
C PHE A 222 -15.52 6.47 2.36
N ALA A 223 -16.69 5.88 2.13
CA ALA A 223 -17.01 4.48 2.46
C ALA A 223 -16.68 4.11 3.93
N MET A 224 -16.88 5.07 4.84
CA MET A 224 -16.70 4.91 6.28
C MET A 224 -18.03 4.59 6.95
N ARG A 225 -17.98 3.98 8.13
CA ARG A 225 -19.17 3.75 8.94
C ARG A 225 -19.80 5.08 9.37
N SER A 226 -21.12 5.14 9.53
CA SER A 226 -21.83 6.35 9.94
C SER A 226 -21.45 6.85 11.34
N ASP A 227 -20.96 5.97 12.22
CA ASP A 227 -20.52 6.26 13.59
C ASP A 227 -19.05 6.69 13.69
N THR A 228 -18.30 6.68 12.59
CA THR A 228 -16.89 7.11 12.51
C THR A 228 -16.70 8.50 13.13
N ASP A 229 -15.71 8.66 14.01
CA ASP A 229 -15.42 9.92 14.70
C ASP A 229 -15.02 11.08 13.75
N ASN A 230 -15.09 12.31 14.26
CA ASN A 230 -14.78 13.51 13.48
C ASN A 230 -13.30 13.57 13.06
N CYS A 231 -12.37 13.07 13.86
CA CYS A 231 -10.94 13.12 13.56
C CYS A 231 -10.63 12.24 12.35
N ALA A 232 -11.14 11.02 12.31
CA ALA A 232 -10.98 10.08 11.21
C ALA A 232 -11.61 10.61 9.91
N ILE A 233 -12.80 11.23 9.98
CA ILE A 233 -13.40 11.92 8.82
C ILE A 233 -12.50 13.09 8.39
N GLY A 234 -11.99 13.87 9.34
CA GLY A 234 -11.09 14.98 9.10
C GLY A 234 -9.82 14.57 8.36
N VAL A 235 -9.16 13.50 8.80
CA VAL A 235 -8.00 12.91 8.14
C VAL A 235 -8.32 12.55 6.70
N ARG A 236 -9.46 11.90 6.42
CA ARG A 236 -9.86 11.55 5.04
C ARG A 236 -10.02 12.78 4.15
N ILE A 237 -10.58 13.87 4.67
CA ILE A 237 -10.68 15.13 3.92
C ILE A 237 -9.30 15.69 3.59
N LEU A 238 -8.34 15.63 4.52
CA LEU A 238 -6.97 16.11 4.30
C LEU A 238 -6.20 15.24 3.30
N GLU A 239 -6.37 13.92 3.36
CA GLU A 239 -5.81 12.98 2.39
C GLU A 239 -6.38 13.19 0.99
N ASP A 240 -7.70 13.38 0.87
CA ASP A 240 -8.37 13.64 -0.41
C ASP A 240 -7.95 14.99 -1.00
N PHE A 241 -7.78 16.02 -0.16
CA PHE A 241 -7.20 17.30 -0.55
C PHE A 241 -5.81 17.11 -1.18
N ALA A 242 -4.92 16.36 -0.51
CA ALA A 242 -3.56 16.10 -0.99
C ALA A 242 -3.56 15.36 -2.33
N LYS A 243 -4.40 14.32 -2.43
CA LYS A 243 -4.56 13.50 -3.64
C LYS A 243 -5.08 14.34 -4.80
N THR A 244 -6.15 15.08 -4.58
CA THR A 244 -6.76 15.97 -5.58
C THR A 244 -5.76 16.99 -6.08
N TRP A 245 -5.00 17.61 -5.17
CA TRP A 245 -4.02 18.62 -5.59
C TRP A 245 -2.90 18.03 -6.44
N ARG A 246 -2.35 16.87 -6.07
CA ARG A 246 -1.33 16.16 -6.88
C ARG A 246 -1.87 15.79 -8.26
N THR A 247 -3.13 15.36 -8.36
CA THR A 247 -3.77 15.07 -9.65
C THR A 247 -3.93 16.33 -10.49
N VAL A 248 -4.47 17.40 -9.91
CA VAL A 248 -4.70 18.67 -10.62
C VAL A 248 -3.38 19.28 -11.09
N ALA A 249 -2.36 19.36 -10.22
CA ALA A 249 -1.06 19.95 -10.56
C ALA A 249 -0.43 19.31 -11.81
N GLY A 250 -0.55 17.99 -11.98
CA GLY A 250 -0.04 17.26 -13.14
C GLY A 250 -0.75 17.56 -14.47
N HIS A 251 -1.87 18.29 -14.46
CA HIS A 251 -2.60 18.71 -15.65
C HIS A 251 -2.37 20.17 -16.05
N HIS A 252 -1.75 20.98 -15.19
CA HIS A 252 -1.54 22.40 -15.44
C HIS A 252 -0.06 22.70 -15.71
N PRO A 253 0.26 23.50 -16.74
CA PRO A 253 1.65 23.85 -17.08
C PRO A 253 2.26 24.90 -16.13
N GLU A 254 1.46 25.48 -15.25
CA GLU A 254 1.86 26.49 -14.27
C GLU A 254 1.47 26.05 -12.85
N GLU A 255 2.06 26.71 -11.84
CA GLU A 255 1.72 26.43 -10.44
C GLU A 255 0.25 26.79 -10.16
N VAL A 256 -0.52 25.82 -9.70
CA VAL A 256 -1.96 25.96 -9.42
C VAL A 256 -2.31 25.58 -8.00
N THR A 257 -3.39 26.18 -7.49
CA THR A 257 -4.07 25.72 -6.27
C THR A 257 -4.71 24.34 -6.49
N VAL A 258 -5.22 23.71 -5.43
CA VAL A 258 -5.99 22.46 -5.51
C VAL A 258 -7.20 22.54 -6.46
N HIS A 259 -7.70 23.74 -6.73
CA HIS A 259 -8.85 23.99 -7.62
C HIS A 259 -8.45 24.29 -9.07
N GLY A 260 -7.16 24.24 -9.41
CA GLY A 260 -6.67 24.57 -10.75
C GLY A 260 -6.55 26.07 -11.04
N VAL A 261 -6.76 26.93 -10.03
CA VAL A 261 -6.54 28.39 -10.17
C VAL A 261 -5.04 28.66 -10.17
N ALA A 262 -4.56 29.37 -11.18
CA ALA A 262 -3.17 29.80 -11.29
C ALA A 262 -2.74 30.62 -10.06
N ILE A 263 -1.67 30.22 -9.39
CA ILE A 263 -1.15 30.90 -8.20
C ILE A 263 -0.72 32.34 -8.55
N SER A 264 -0.27 32.57 -9.78
CA SER A 264 0.06 33.89 -10.33
C SER A 264 -1.14 34.87 -10.29
N SER A 265 -2.36 34.37 -10.47
CA SER A 265 -3.59 35.18 -10.49
C SER A 265 -4.08 35.57 -9.08
N LEU A 266 -3.53 34.99 -8.01
CA LEU A 266 -3.93 35.27 -6.64
C LEU A 266 -3.35 36.60 -6.13
N PRO A 267 -4.02 37.23 -5.13
CA PRO A 267 -3.48 38.39 -4.42
C PRO A 267 -2.09 38.12 -3.82
N PRO A 268 -1.19 39.12 -3.72
CA PRO A 268 0.21 38.92 -3.30
C PRO A 268 0.38 38.13 -2.01
N ALA A 269 -0.41 38.43 -0.97
CA ALA A 269 -0.35 37.72 0.32
C ALA A 269 -0.68 36.23 0.17
N ARG A 270 -1.68 35.88 -0.64
CA ARG A 270 -2.09 34.49 -0.88
C ARG A 270 -1.10 33.74 -1.78
N ARG A 271 -0.51 34.45 -2.75
CA ARG A 271 0.50 33.87 -3.67
C ARG A 271 1.67 33.26 -2.91
N VAL A 272 2.20 33.96 -1.91
CA VAL A 272 3.34 33.48 -1.09
C VAL A 272 2.98 32.21 -0.34
N VAL A 273 1.81 32.18 0.30
CA VAL A 273 1.33 31.04 1.10
C VAL A 273 1.12 29.81 0.22
N TRP A 274 0.44 29.97 -0.92
CA TRP A 274 0.18 28.88 -1.85
C TRP A 274 1.45 28.35 -2.52
N ARG A 275 2.38 29.23 -2.92
CA ARG A 275 3.66 28.79 -3.50
C ARG A 275 4.47 27.97 -2.51
N LYS A 276 4.60 28.44 -1.25
CA LYS A 276 5.27 27.68 -0.20
C LYS A 276 4.64 26.29 0.01
N ALA A 277 3.31 26.22 -0.01
CA ALA A 277 2.60 24.94 0.11
C ALA A 277 2.81 24.03 -1.12
N TYR A 278 2.85 24.61 -2.33
CA TYR A 278 3.12 23.90 -3.59
C TYR A 278 4.54 23.27 -3.59
N GLU A 279 5.53 24.06 -3.17
CA GLU A 279 6.93 23.61 -2.97
C GLU A 279 7.03 22.50 -1.93
N LEU A 280 6.40 22.67 -0.76
CA LEU A 280 6.41 21.65 0.30
C LEU A 280 5.80 20.32 -0.16
N MET A 281 4.73 20.37 -0.96
CA MET A 281 4.10 19.18 -1.54
C MET A 281 4.92 18.54 -2.66
N ASN A 282 6.04 19.16 -3.05
CA ASN A 282 6.89 18.75 -4.17
C ASN A 282 6.09 18.50 -5.45
N LEU A 283 5.17 19.43 -5.76
CA LEU A 283 4.35 19.36 -6.96
C LEU A 283 5.18 19.84 -8.16
N GLU A 284 5.23 19.03 -9.21
CA GLU A 284 5.84 19.43 -10.46
C GLU A 284 4.74 19.97 -11.39
N PRO A 285 4.89 21.18 -11.97
CA PRO A 285 4.04 21.61 -13.07
C PRO A 285 4.14 20.59 -14.20
N ALA A 286 3.03 20.37 -14.91
CA ALA A 286 3.08 19.51 -16.09
C ALA A 286 4.16 20.02 -17.06
N THR A 287 5.13 19.16 -17.38
CA THR A 287 5.91 19.38 -18.60
C THR A 287 4.90 19.50 -19.73
N ARG A 288 5.00 20.56 -20.55
CA ARG A 288 4.11 20.77 -21.71
C ARG A 288 4.14 19.50 -22.58
N LYS A 289 3.30 18.50 -22.30
CA LYS A 289 2.97 17.47 -23.27
C LYS A 289 2.10 18.20 -24.28
N PRO A 290 2.56 18.38 -25.53
CA PRO A 290 1.68 18.92 -26.56
C PRO A 290 0.50 17.96 -26.66
N LEU A 291 -0.65 18.37 -26.11
CA LEU A 291 -1.91 17.60 -26.12
C LEU A 291 -2.51 17.50 -27.53
N TYR A 292 -1.81 18.02 -28.54
CA TYR A 292 -2.15 17.91 -29.94
C TYR A 292 -0.84 17.86 -30.75
N GLN A 293 -0.45 16.68 -31.24
CA GLN A 293 0.09 16.67 -32.60
C GLN A 293 -1.14 16.83 -33.48
N PRO A 294 -1.31 17.93 -34.24
CA PRO A 294 -2.35 17.97 -35.24
C PRO A 294 -2.17 16.71 -36.09
N ARG A 295 -3.23 15.91 -36.18
CA ARG A 295 -3.30 14.88 -37.23
C ARG A 295 -3.05 15.65 -38.51
N CYS A 296 -1.85 15.53 -39.07
CA CYS A 296 -1.68 15.79 -40.49
C CYS A 296 -2.66 14.84 -41.15
N GLU A 297 -3.78 15.39 -41.64
CA GLU A 297 -4.64 14.63 -42.54
C GLU A 297 -3.69 14.03 -43.58
N PRO A 298 -3.76 12.72 -43.85
CA PRO A 298 -2.97 12.14 -44.91
C PRO A 298 -3.30 12.98 -46.14
N LYS A 299 -2.30 13.68 -46.70
CA LYS A 299 -2.47 14.44 -47.94
C LYS A 299 -3.14 13.49 -48.91
N THR A 300 -4.44 13.66 -49.10
CA THR A 300 -5.20 12.87 -50.05
C THR A 300 -4.47 13.06 -51.37
N ALA A 301 -4.18 11.95 -52.05
CA ALA A 301 -3.52 11.93 -53.35
C ALA A 301 -4.34 12.61 -54.48
N GLY A 302 -5.30 13.49 -54.14
CA GLY A 302 -6.11 14.30 -55.04
C GLY A 302 -5.61 15.73 -55.25
N ASP A 303 -4.69 16.24 -54.42
CA ASP A 303 -4.26 17.66 -54.51
C ASP A 303 -3.29 17.95 -55.68
N LYS A 304 -2.84 16.90 -56.39
CA LYS A 304 -2.16 17.05 -57.69
C LYS A 304 -3.11 17.05 -58.89
N ALA A 305 -4.36 16.59 -58.73
CA ALA A 305 -5.34 16.55 -59.84
C ALA A 305 -6.08 17.88 -60.01
N TYR A 306 -6.32 18.64 -58.93
CA TYR A 306 -7.03 19.91 -59.02
C TYR A 306 -6.20 21.04 -59.66
N LYS A 307 -4.85 20.97 -59.57
CA LYS A 307 -3.95 21.96 -60.21
C LYS A 307 -3.67 21.69 -61.69
N ALA A 308 -3.92 20.48 -62.19
CA ALA A 308 -3.72 20.15 -63.61
C ALA A 308 -4.93 20.52 -64.49
N HIS A 309 -6.14 20.62 -63.91
CA HIS A 309 -7.35 20.96 -64.68
C HIS A 309 -7.66 22.46 -64.78
N VAL A 310 -7.05 23.30 -63.93
CA VAL A 310 -7.32 24.75 -63.88
C VAL A 310 -6.30 25.57 -64.70
N TRP A 311 -5.21 24.97 -65.17
CA TRP A 311 -4.17 25.63 -66.00
C TRP A 311 -4.00 25.01 -67.40
N GLY A 312 -4.98 24.22 -67.87
CA GLY A 312 -5.02 23.66 -69.23
C GLY A 312 -6.13 24.22 -70.13
N ALA A 313 -6.81 25.28 -69.69
CA ALA A 313 -7.91 25.91 -70.44
C ALA A 313 -7.84 27.46 -70.43
N LEU A 314 -6.62 28.01 -70.42
CA LEU A 314 -6.29 29.38 -70.82
C LEU A 314 -4.99 29.37 -71.61
#